data_AF-A0A7V9NGY7-F1
#
_entry.id   AF-A0A7V9NGY7-F1
#
_cell.length_a   1.000
_cell.length_b   1.000
_cell.length_c   1.000
_cell.angle_alpha   90.00
_cell.angle_beta   90.00
_cell.angle_gamma   90.00
#
_symmetry.space_group_name_H-M   'P 1'
#
loop_
_entity.id
_entity.type
_entity.pdbx_description
1 polymer ?
#
loop_
_entity_poly.entity_id
_entity_poly.type
_entity_poly.pdbx_seq_one_letter_code
_entity_poly.pdbx_strand_id
1 'polypeptide(L)'
;MSEITRRDALGRLALAFAMGAAIDELAAQEAHTMLHQGSAAAGGTVAPKALSAQQFRTLERLTDLIIPPDQGKPGAVAVNVPAWIDSLLAVNDELKGRYTAGLGWLDTTMKARHGSDFASATPEGQTGLLDQIAYQKNRSPELDPGIDFFILA
;
A
#
# COMPACT_ATOMS: atom_id res chain seq x y z
N MET A 1 33.91 -6.69 -35.03
CA MET A 1 33.18 -7.68 -34.22
C MET A 1 32.33 -6.89 -33.25
N SER A 2 31.03 -6.72 -33.52
CA SER A 2 30.17 -5.82 -32.76
C SER A 2 29.85 -6.42 -31.39
N GLU A 3 30.13 -5.68 -30.32
CA GLU A 3 29.85 -6.10 -28.94
C GLU A 3 28.33 -6.16 -28.70
N ILE A 4 27.85 -7.31 -28.26
CA ILE A 4 26.43 -7.56 -27.95
C ILE A 4 26.09 -6.84 -26.65
N THR A 5 25.08 -5.97 -26.66
CA THR A 5 24.63 -5.26 -25.45
C THR A 5 23.70 -6.12 -24.59
N ARG A 6 23.60 -5.84 -23.28
CA ARG A 6 22.72 -6.59 -22.34
C ARG A 6 21.26 -6.60 -22.80
N ARG A 7 20.79 -5.50 -23.38
CA ARG A 7 19.43 -5.37 -23.91
C ARG A 7 19.23 -6.22 -25.17
N ASP A 8 20.25 -6.31 -26.04
CA ASP A 8 20.19 -7.19 -27.21
C ASP A 8 20.21 -8.67 -26.82
N ALA A 9 20.96 -9.04 -25.79
CA ALA A 9 20.94 -10.40 -25.25
C ALA A 9 19.55 -10.77 -24.71
N LEU A 10 18.93 -9.86 -23.95
CA LEU A 10 17.57 -10.06 -23.42
C LEU A 10 16.51 -10.07 -24.53
N GLY A 11 16.63 -9.20 -25.53
CA GLY A 11 15.73 -9.17 -26.68
C GLY A 11 15.78 -10.47 -27.49
N ARG A 12 16.98 -11.03 -27.66
CA ARG A 12 17.18 -12.32 -28.33
C ARG A 12 16.63 -13.49 -27.52
N LEU A 13 16.77 -13.48 -26.20
CA LEU A 13 16.19 -14.50 -25.33
C LEU A 13 14.65 -14.48 -25.39
N ALA A 14 14.05 -13.29 -25.35
CA ALA A 14 12.60 -13.11 -25.47
C ALA A 14 12.07 -13.58 -26.84
N LEU A 15 12.80 -13.31 -27.92
CA LEU A 15 12.44 -13.76 -29.27
C LEU A 15 12.54 -15.29 -29.41
N ALA A 16 13.54 -15.93 -28.79
CA ALA A 16 13.66 -17.39 -28.77
C ALA A 16 12.50 -18.05 -28.00
N PHE A 17 12.02 -17.40 -26.93
CA PHE A 17 10.85 -17.83 -26.16
C PHE A 17 9.54 -17.68 -26.96
N ALA A 18 9.39 -16.58 -27.72
CA ALA A 18 8.23 -16.33 -28.58
C ALA A 18 8.16 -17.29 -29.80
N MET A 19 9.30 -17.86 -30.23
CA MET A 19 9.39 -18.81 -31.35
C MET A 19 9.31 -20.28 -30.92
N GLY A 20 9.02 -20.57 -29.64
CA GLY A 20 8.69 -21.93 -29.18
C GLY A 20 9.84 -22.94 -29.20
N ALA A 21 11.10 -22.49 -29.21
CA ALA A 21 12.24 -23.40 -29.12
C ALA A 21 12.45 -23.87 -27.67
N ALA A 22 11.80 -24.99 -27.34
CA ALA A 22 11.97 -25.83 -26.16
C ALA A 22 11.54 -25.22 -24.81
N ILE A 23 10.24 -25.06 -24.63
CA ILE A 23 9.60 -25.39 -23.35
C ILE A 23 8.57 -26.48 -23.66
N ASP A 24 8.65 -27.58 -22.92
CA ASP A 24 7.65 -28.63 -22.92
C ASP A 24 6.27 -28.00 -22.72
N GLU A 25 5.28 -28.41 -23.51
CA GLU A 25 3.95 -27.80 -23.55
C GLU A 25 3.25 -27.83 -22.17
N LEU A 26 3.66 -28.77 -21.32
CA LEU A 26 3.25 -28.89 -19.93
C LEU A 26 3.83 -27.78 -19.02
N ALA A 27 5.09 -27.40 -19.25
CA ALA A 27 5.74 -26.29 -18.52
C ALA A 27 5.22 -24.92 -19.00
N ALA A 28 4.75 -24.83 -20.25
CA ALA A 28 4.10 -23.62 -20.76
C ALA A 28 2.76 -23.32 -20.04
N GLN A 29 2.02 -24.34 -19.61
CA GLN A 29 0.79 -24.16 -18.81
C GLN A 29 1.09 -23.70 -17.38
N GLU A 30 2.13 -24.25 -16.74
CA GLU A 30 2.59 -23.79 -15.43
C GLU A 30 3.18 -22.37 -15.51
N ALA A 31 3.98 -22.07 -16.53
CA ALA A 31 4.54 -20.74 -16.76
C ALA A 31 3.46 -19.70 -17.09
N HIS A 32 2.41 -20.06 -17.85
CA HIS A 32 1.26 -19.17 -18.04
C HIS A 32 0.56 -18.88 -16.71
N THR A 33 0.38 -19.91 -15.87
CA THR A 33 -0.24 -19.74 -14.56
C THR A 33 0.63 -18.88 -13.62
N MET A 34 1.95 -19.05 -13.66
CA MET A 34 2.90 -18.26 -12.86
C MET A 34 3.07 -16.82 -13.38
N LEU A 35 3.02 -16.58 -14.69
CA LEU A 35 3.10 -15.24 -15.28
C LEU A 35 1.82 -14.42 -15.04
N HIS A 36 0.65 -15.07 -14.98
CA HIS A 36 -0.58 -14.41 -14.51
C HIS A 36 -0.56 -14.05 -13.03
N GLN A 37 0.28 -14.71 -12.21
CA GLN A 37 0.48 -14.33 -10.82
C GLN A 37 1.47 -13.16 -10.64
N GLY A 38 2.28 -12.84 -11.68
CA GLY A 38 3.32 -11.81 -11.61
C GLY A 38 3.03 -10.49 -12.34
N SER A 39 2.05 -10.43 -13.26
CA SER A 39 1.85 -9.25 -14.12
C SER A 39 0.40 -8.75 -14.23
N ALA A 40 -0.48 -9.10 -13.29
CA ALA A 40 -1.85 -8.59 -13.25
C ALA A 40 -2.16 -7.88 -11.93
N ALA A 41 -1.54 -6.72 -11.70
CA ALA A 41 -2.01 -5.75 -10.72
C ALA A 41 -2.08 -4.34 -11.35
N ALA A 42 -2.57 -4.27 -12.58
CA ALA A 42 -3.17 -3.05 -13.10
C ALA A 42 -4.68 -3.12 -12.81
N GLY A 43 -5.12 -2.49 -11.72
CA GLY A 43 -6.51 -2.05 -11.55
C GLY A 43 -7.54 -3.01 -10.91
N GLY A 44 -7.14 -4.01 -10.13
CA GLY A 44 -8.08 -4.78 -9.31
C GLY A 44 -8.09 -4.30 -7.86
N THR A 45 -9.28 -4.09 -7.26
CA THR A 45 -9.43 -3.89 -5.82
C THR A 45 -8.96 -5.15 -5.10
N VAL A 46 -7.71 -5.14 -4.62
CA VAL A 46 -7.15 -6.22 -3.82
C VAL A 46 -7.91 -6.25 -2.51
N ALA A 47 -8.62 -7.34 -2.23
CA ALA A 47 -9.25 -7.52 -0.94
C ALA A 47 -8.17 -7.50 0.18
N PRO A 48 -8.42 -6.80 1.30
CA PRO A 48 -7.48 -6.75 2.42
C PRO A 48 -7.17 -8.16 2.94
N LYS A 49 -5.90 -8.44 3.17
CA LYS A 49 -5.36 -9.70 3.68
C LYS A 49 -5.27 -9.70 5.21
N ALA A 50 -4.87 -8.58 5.81
CA ALA A 50 -4.63 -8.47 7.26
C ALA A 50 -5.62 -7.55 7.96
N LEU A 51 -5.99 -6.45 7.31
CA LEU A 51 -6.88 -5.43 7.83
C LEU A 51 -8.36 -5.75 7.51
N SER A 52 -9.28 -5.24 8.31
CA SER A 52 -10.70 -5.18 7.92
C SER A 52 -10.91 -4.18 6.78
N ALA A 53 -12.03 -4.29 6.06
CA ALA A 53 -12.38 -3.34 4.99
C ALA A 53 -12.42 -1.87 5.46
N GLN A 54 -12.83 -1.63 6.72
CA GLN A 54 -12.82 -0.30 7.30
C GLN A 54 -11.40 0.20 7.54
N GLN A 55 -10.57 -0.61 8.21
CA GLN A 55 -9.17 -0.25 8.49
C GLN A 55 -8.38 -0.02 7.20
N PHE A 56 -8.61 -0.83 6.17
CA PHE A 56 -7.97 -0.64 4.87
C PHE A 56 -8.37 0.68 4.21
N ARG A 57 -9.67 1.05 4.25
CA ARG A 57 -10.12 2.36 3.77
C ARG A 57 -9.46 3.52 4.52
N THR A 58 -9.34 3.42 5.84
CA THR A 58 -8.65 4.41 6.66
C THR A 58 -7.17 4.49 6.30
N LEU A 59 -6.50 3.34 6.06
CA LEU A 59 -5.11 3.29 5.61
C LEU A 59 -4.94 3.91 4.21
N GLU A 60 -5.78 3.58 3.24
CA GLU A 60 -5.75 4.18 1.91
C GLU A 60 -5.85 5.71 1.99
N ARG A 61 -6.84 6.21 2.73
CA ARG A 61 -7.01 7.66 2.90
C ARG A 61 -5.83 8.30 3.62
N LEU A 62 -5.28 7.66 4.64
CA LEU A 62 -4.12 8.15 5.35
C LEU A 62 -2.90 8.26 4.42
N THR A 63 -2.61 7.21 3.64
CA THR A 63 -1.46 7.23 2.71
C THR A 63 -1.61 8.26 1.58
N ASP A 64 -2.83 8.48 1.09
CA ASP A 64 -3.16 9.51 0.11
C ASP A 64 -2.86 10.93 0.63
N LEU A 65 -3.13 11.16 1.92
CA LEU A 65 -2.84 12.44 2.58
C LEU A 65 -1.34 12.66 2.84
N ILE A 66 -0.60 11.60 3.21
CA ILE A 66 0.84 11.70 3.52
C ILE A 66 1.68 11.83 2.26
N ILE A 67 1.38 11.05 1.22
CA ILE A 67 2.10 11.06 -0.06
C ILE A 67 1.08 11.24 -1.20
N PRO A 68 0.56 12.46 -1.37
CA PRO A 68 -0.31 12.77 -2.50
C PRO A 68 0.50 12.77 -3.81
N PRO A 69 -0.17 12.71 -4.97
CA PRO A 69 0.48 12.99 -6.25
C PRO A 69 1.10 14.40 -6.25
N ASP A 70 2.34 14.52 -6.69
CA ASP A 70 3.08 15.79 -6.72
C ASP A 70 3.88 15.94 -8.02
N GLN A 71 3.76 17.08 -8.69
CA GLN A 71 4.52 17.43 -9.90
C GLN A 71 4.57 16.31 -10.97
N GLY A 72 3.44 15.64 -11.20
CA GLY A 72 3.34 14.55 -12.19
C GLY A 72 3.91 13.20 -11.72
N LYS A 73 4.37 13.10 -10.46
CA LYS A 73 4.71 11.83 -9.82
C LYS A 73 3.45 11.20 -9.23
N PRO A 74 3.27 9.87 -9.35
CA PRO A 74 2.13 9.18 -8.75
C PRO A 74 2.23 9.21 -7.22
N GLY A 75 1.09 9.40 -6.55
CA GLY A 75 0.97 9.31 -5.09
C GLY A 75 1.01 7.86 -4.58
N ALA A 76 1.01 7.68 -3.27
CA ALA A 76 1.12 6.36 -2.63
C ALA A 76 0.01 5.38 -3.06
N VAL A 77 -1.23 5.85 -3.17
CA VAL A 77 -2.35 5.01 -3.61
C VAL A 77 -2.18 4.56 -5.06
N ALA A 78 -1.74 5.47 -5.94
CA ALA A 78 -1.54 5.17 -7.36
C ALA A 78 -0.45 4.10 -7.62
N VAL A 79 0.45 3.87 -6.65
CA VAL A 79 1.46 2.81 -6.70
C VAL A 79 1.19 1.67 -5.71
N ASN A 80 -0.05 1.54 -5.21
CA ASN A 80 -0.51 0.45 -4.34
C ASN A 80 0.24 0.29 -3.00
N VAL A 81 0.75 1.38 -2.42
CA VAL A 81 1.38 1.35 -1.08
C VAL A 81 0.45 0.73 -0.01
N PRO A 82 -0.87 1.03 0.06
CA PRO A 82 -1.75 0.44 1.07
C PRO A 82 -1.81 -1.10 1.02
N ALA A 83 -1.90 -1.66 -0.19
CA ALA A 83 -1.93 -3.11 -0.39
C ALA A 83 -0.58 -3.77 -0.06
N TRP A 84 0.53 -3.08 -0.30
CA TRP A 84 1.85 -3.52 0.12
C TRP A 84 1.98 -3.52 1.66
N ILE A 85 1.56 -2.44 2.33
CA ILE A 85 1.53 -2.37 3.80
C ILE A 85 0.66 -3.51 4.35
N ASP A 86 -0.57 -3.69 3.88
CA ASP A 86 -1.47 -4.75 4.34
C ASP A 86 -0.87 -6.17 4.13
N SER A 87 -0.11 -6.38 3.04
CA SER A 87 0.63 -7.63 2.83
C SER A 87 1.78 -7.83 3.82
N LEU A 88 2.45 -6.76 4.28
CA LEU A 88 3.43 -6.84 5.37
C LEU A 88 2.76 -7.13 6.72
N LEU A 89 1.61 -6.51 6.99
CA LEU A 89 0.85 -6.76 8.23
C LEU A 89 0.35 -8.20 8.30
N ALA A 90 0.14 -8.87 7.16
CA ALA A 90 -0.29 -10.26 7.12
C ALA A 90 0.77 -11.25 7.65
N VAL A 91 2.05 -10.84 7.69
CA VAL A 91 3.18 -11.68 8.12
C VAL A 91 3.90 -11.17 9.36
N ASN A 92 3.43 -10.07 9.96
CA ASN A 92 4.03 -9.46 11.15
C ASN A 92 2.92 -9.03 12.13
N ASP A 93 2.63 -9.90 13.10
CA ASP A 93 1.56 -9.70 14.08
C ASP A 93 1.80 -8.49 14.99
N GLU A 94 3.06 -8.20 15.34
CA GLU A 94 3.40 -7.03 16.15
C GLU A 94 3.08 -5.73 15.40
N LEU A 95 3.53 -5.63 14.15
CA LEU A 95 3.27 -4.48 13.30
C LEU A 95 1.77 -4.35 13.02
N LYS A 96 1.08 -5.47 12.76
CA LYS A 96 -0.38 -5.52 12.61
C LYS A 96 -1.10 -4.98 13.84
N GLY A 97 -0.68 -5.36 15.04
CA GLY A 97 -1.22 -4.85 16.30
C GLY A 97 -1.11 -3.32 16.40
N ARG A 98 0.07 -2.78 16.07
CA ARG A 98 0.31 -1.32 16.08
C ARG A 98 -0.57 -0.59 15.05
N TYR A 99 -0.63 -1.08 13.82
CA TYR A 99 -1.44 -0.47 12.75
C TYR A 99 -2.94 -0.53 13.06
N THR A 100 -3.45 -1.69 13.50
CA THR A 100 -4.88 -1.83 13.81
C THR A 100 -5.31 -0.96 14.99
N ALA A 101 -4.45 -0.79 16.00
CA ALA A 101 -4.69 0.13 17.10
C ALA A 101 -4.69 1.59 16.65
N GLY A 102 -3.70 2.02 15.86
CA GLY A 102 -3.59 3.39 15.36
C GLY A 102 -4.73 3.78 14.41
N LEU A 103 -5.04 2.92 13.44
CA LEU A 103 -6.17 3.13 12.51
C LEU A 103 -7.51 3.17 13.26
N GLY A 104 -7.68 2.31 14.27
CA GLY A 104 -8.86 2.32 15.14
C GLY A 104 -8.98 3.59 15.98
N TRP A 105 -7.86 4.12 16.47
CA TRP A 105 -7.83 5.39 17.20
C TRP A 105 -8.23 6.56 16.30
N LEU A 106 -7.73 6.63 15.05
CA LEU A 106 -8.13 7.67 14.09
C LEU A 106 -9.65 7.67 13.87
N ASP A 107 -10.21 6.50 13.57
CA ASP A 107 -11.66 6.37 13.32
C ASP A 107 -12.49 6.72 14.56
N THR A 108 -12.08 6.28 15.74
CA THR A 108 -12.83 6.53 16.99
C THR A 108 -12.76 8.00 17.39
N THR A 109 -11.59 8.62 17.27
CA THR A 109 -11.40 10.05 17.58
C THR A 109 -12.20 10.94 16.62
N MET A 110 -12.21 10.62 15.33
CA MET A 110 -13.03 11.34 14.35
C MET A 110 -14.52 11.18 14.62
N LYS A 111 -14.98 9.96 14.93
CA LYS A 111 -16.39 9.72 15.27
C LYS A 111 -16.81 10.51 16.50
N ALA A 112 -15.99 10.53 17.53
CA ALA A 112 -16.28 11.25 18.77
C ALA A 112 -16.36 12.77 18.55
N ARG A 113 -15.50 13.34 17.71
CA ARG A 113 -15.41 14.80 17.49
C ARG A 113 -16.36 15.32 16.41
N HIS A 114 -16.60 14.53 15.37
CA HIS A 114 -17.23 14.99 14.13
C HIS A 114 -18.37 14.08 13.63
N GLY A 115 -18.62 12.93 14.28
CA GLY A 115 -19.71 12.02 13.95
C GLY A 115 -19.45 11.11 12.74
N SER A 116 -18.28 11.18 12.12
CA SER A 116 -17.86 10.34 11.00
C SER A 116 -16.52 9.66 11.25
N ASP A 117 -16.27 8.51 10.61
CA ASP A 117 -14.94 7.90 10.61
C ASP A 117 -13.92 8.76 9.87
N PHE A 118 -12.63 8.43 10.03
CA PHE A 118 -11.55 9.24 9.47
C PHE A 118 -11.63 9.32 7.93
N ALA A 119 -11.90 8.20 7.26
CA ALA A 119 -11.98 8.17 5.80
C ALA A 119 -13.16 8.99 5.24
N SER A 120 -14.26 9.10 5.99
CA SER A 120 -15.49 9.80 5.59
C SER A 120 -15.58 11.24 6.11
N ALA A 121 -14.62 11.69 6.91
CA ALA A 121 -14.57 13.05 7.42
C ALA A 121 -14.19 14.08 6.35
N THR A 122 -14.45 15.36 6.64
CA THR A 122 -14.03 16.46 5.75
C THR A 122 -12.50 16.51 5.63
N PRO A 123 -11.95 17.01 4.50
CA PRO A 123 -10.50 17.18 4.36
C PRO A 123 -9.88 17.96 5.52
N GLU A 124 -10.55 19.02 5.99
CA GLU A 124 -10.10 19.84 7.12
C GLU A 124 -10.12 19.07 8.44
N GLY A 125 -11.09 18.19 8.65
CA GLY A 125 -11.16 17.33 9.83
C GLY A 125 -10.05 16.29 9.83
N GLN A 126 -9.75 15.70 8.66
CA GLN A 126 -8.67 14.75 8.49
C GLN A 126 -7.32 15.41 8.78
N THR A 127 -6.98 16.47 8.05
CA THR A 127 -5.70 17.18 8.23
C THR A 127 -5.58 17.79 9.61
N GLY A 128 -6.65 18.37 10.15
CA GLY A 128 -6.65 18.95 11.50
C GLY A 128 -6.39 17.92 12.61
N LEU A 129 -6.82 16.66 12.46
CA LEU A 129 -6.43 15.60 13.39
C LEU A 129 -4.96 15.20 13.19
N LEU A 130 -4.51 15.06 11.94
CA LEU A 130 -3.11 14.70 11.64
C LEU A 130 -2.12 15.75 12.16
N ASP A 131 -2.43 17.04 12.02
CA ASP A 131 -1.61 18.15 12.51
C ASP A 131 -1.42 18.12 14.03
N GLN A 132 -2.41 17.61 14.77
CA GLN A 132 -2.31 17.46 16.22
C GLN A 132 -1.33 16.35 16.61
N ILE A 133 -1.28 15.25 15.86
CA ILE A 133 -0.48 14.07 16.19
C ILE A 133 0.89 14.01 15.52
N ALA A 134 1.13 14.87 14.52
CA ALA A 134 2.39 14.91 13.77
C ALA A 134 3.61 15.37 14.60
N TYR A 135 3.41 15.96 15.79
CA TYR A 135 4.48 16.54 16.59
C TYR A 135 4.47 16.08 18.05
N GLN A 136 5.61 15.58 18.55
CA GLN A 136 5.77 15.13 19.95
C GLN A 136 5.48 16.21 20.99
N LYS A 137 5.66 17.48 20.66
CA LYS A 137 5.37 18.60 21.58
C LYS A 137 3.87 18.71 21.93
N ASN A 138 2.99 18.08 21.15
CA ASN A 138 1.55 18.07 21.37
C ASN A 138 1.10 16.90 22.27
N ARG A 139 2.03 16.13 22.83
CA ARG A 139 1.72 14.99 23.70
C ARG A 139 0.79 15.38 24.85
N SER A 140 -0.25 14.57 24.99
CA SER A 140 -1.24 14.62 26.05
C SER A 140 -1.89 13.24 26.15
N PRO A 141 -2.49 12.86 27.29
CA PRO A 141 -3.10 11.54 27.44
C PRO A 141 -4.15 11.21 26.36
N GLU A 142 -4.81 12.23 25.79
CA GLU A 142 -5.77 12.06 24.71
C GLU A 142 -5.10 11.78 23.34
N LEU A 143 -3.97 12.44 23.07
CA LEU A 143 -3.27 12.38 21.78
C LEU A 143 -2.16 11.35 21.72
N ASP A 144 -1.67 10.86 22.87
CA ASP A 144 -0.54 9.92 22.96
C ASP A 144 -0.70 8.69 22.07
N PRO A 145 -1.87 8.00 22.01
CA PRO A 145 -2.02 6.84 21.13
C PRO A 145 -1.86 7.19 19.64
N GLY A 146 -2.36 8.35 19.23
CA GLY A 146 -2.23 8.83 17.86
C GLY A 146 -0.81 9.28 17.52
N ILE A 147 -0.15 9.97 18.45
CA ILE A 147 1.25 10.41 18.33
C ILE A 147 2.19 9.20 18.24
N ASP A 148 2.01 8.20 19.11
CA ASP A 148 2.82 6.98 19.09
C ASP A 148 2.63 6.20 17.79
N PHE A 149 1.42 6.19 17.23
CA PHE A 149 1.16 5.62 15.91
C PHE A 149 1.85 6.41 14.78
N PHE A 150 1.85 7.74 14.82
CA PHE A 150 2.39 8.57 13.73
C PHE A 150 3.92 8.61 13.70
N ILE A 151 4.56 8.48 14.85
CA ILE A 151 6.02 8.56 15.02
C ILE A 151 6.61 7.15 15.13
N LEU A 152 5.91 6.14 14.64
CA LEU A 152 6.39 4.76 14.58
C LEU A 152 7.41 4.56 13.43
N ALA A 153 8.37 5.48 13.33
CA ALA A 153 9.62 5.40 12.58
C ALA A 153 10.79 5.78 13.50
#